data_AF-A0A5E4LUH3-F1
#
_entry.id   AF-A0A5E4LUH3-F1
#
_cell.length_a   1.000
_cell.length_b   1.000
_cell.length_c   1.000
_cell.angle_alpha   90.00
_cell.angle_beta   90.00
_cell.angle_gamma   90.00
#
_symmetry.space_group_name_H-M   'P 1'
#
loop_
_entity.id
_entity.type
_entity.pdbx_description
1 polymer ?
#
loop_
_entity_poly.entity_id
_entity_poly.type
_entity_poly.pdbx_seq_one_letter_code
_entity_poly.pdbx_strand_id
1 'polypeptide(L)'
;MLTVQLKQLLVRARREELVNGRIAAQTFSKSEKEALIRLGYLRKAGTNLELTDAGRRKVKVVLTGGVFDLLHLGHVYTLEKARKLGDLLVVVVAHDSTVRRLKGRPPLHTARERAELLGKLRCVDVALVGDAKDRNAVLRRVKPDLVVFGYDQKADARLHAKIRKLKERLKGKAFKTSKIVEGI
;
A
#
# COMPACT_ATOMS: atom_id res chain seq x y z
N MET A 1 -6.53 18.29 18.59
CA MET A 1 -5.50 18.93 17.74
C MET A 1 -4.16 18.18 17.79
N LEU A 2 -3.56 17.97 18.97
CA LEU A 2 -2.23 17.35 19.13
C LEU A 2 -2.13 15.88 18.67
N THR A 3 -3.12 15.04 19.00
CA THR A 3 -3.10 13.59 18.64
C THR A 3 -3.20 13.36 17.12
N VAL A 4 -3.94 14.20 16.41
CA VAL A 4 -4.08 14.13 14.95
C VAL A 4 -2.75 14.46 14.27
N GLN A 5 -2.09 15.53 14.71
CA GLN A 5 -0.79 15.94 14.21
C GLN A 5 0.27 14.85 14.42
N LEU A 6 0.32 14.27 15.64
CA LEU A 6 1.25 13.19 15.96
C LEU A 6 1.05 11.96 15.05
N LYS A 7 -0.21 11.59 14.79
CA LYS A 7 -0.52 10.47 13.89
C LYS A 7 -0.05 10.74 12.47
N GLN A 8 -0.21 11.96 11.96
CA GLN A 8 0.27 12.36 10.63
C GLN A 8 1.80 12.27 10.52
N LEU A 9 2.54 12.65 11.58
CA LEU A 9 4.00 12.49 11.61
C LEU A 9 4.41 11.01 11.55
N LEU A 10 3.73 10.14 12.28
CA LEU A 10 4.02 8.70 12.25
C LEU A 10 3.65 8.06 10.92
N VAL A 11 2.58 8.51 10.27
CA VAL A 11 2.24 8.10 8.90
C VAL A 11 3.34 8.52 7.92
N ARG A 12 3.86 9.75 8.03
CA ARG A 12 5.01 10.22 7.22
C ARG A 12 6.26 9.37 7.45
N ALA A 13 6.61 9.09 8.71
CA ALA A 13 7.72 8.20 9.06
C ALA A 13 7.55 6.82 8.42
N ARG A 14 6.39 6.18 8.61
CA ARG A 14 6.15 4.83 8.08
C ARG A 14 6.14 4.81 6.56
N ARG A 15 5.61 5.84 5.91
CA ARG A 15 5.65 5.99 4.44
C ARG A 15 7.10 6.03 3.96
N GLU A 16 7.93 6.87 4.57
CA GLU A 16 9.33 7.01 4.17
C GLU A 16 10.13 5.73 4.38
N GLU A 17 9.95 5.09 5.53
CA GLU A 17 10.55 3.79 5.82
C GLU A 17 10.18 2.73 4.76
N LEU A 18 8.91 2.70 4.33
CA LEU A 18 8.45 1.75 3.30
C LEU A 18 9.07 2.02 1.92
N VAL A 19 9.28 3.30 1.57
CA VAL A 19 9.80 3.72 0.27
C VAL A 19 11.33 3.60 0.21
N ASN A 20 12.01 4.12 1.23
CA ASN A 20 13.48 4.28 1.26
C ASN A 20 14.19 3.23 2.11
N GLY A 21 13.46 2.38 2.84
CA GLY A 21 14.02 1.39 3.77
C GLY A 21 14.53 1.97 5.09
N ARG A 22 14.53 3.30 5.23
CA ARG A 22 14.97 4.06 6.40
C ARG A 22 14.22 5.38 6.49
N ILE A 23 14.17 5.98 7.67
CA ILE A 23 13.59 7.30 7.88
C ILE A 23 14.75 8.29 7.97
N ALA A 24 14.85 9.23 7.03
CA ALA A 24 15.95 10.18 7.06
C ALA A 24 15.73 11.23 8.17
N ALA A 25 16.79 11.74 8.79
CA ALA A 25 16.61 12.73 9.84
C ALA A 25 16.02 14.06 9.32
N GLN A 26 16.17 14.37 8.04
CA GLN A 26 15.61 15.58 7.41
C GLN A 26 14.11 15.48 7.12
N THR A 27 13.49 14.30 7.26
CA THR A 27 12.04 14.11 7.10
C THR A 27 11.21 15.00 8.01
N PHE A 28 11.78 15.37 9.16
CA PHE A 28 11.12 16.05 10.26
C PHE A 28 11.91 17.29 10.68
N SER A 29 11.19 18.31 11.14
CA SER A 29 11.79 19.46 11.81
C SER A 29 12.50 19.02 13.09
N LYS A 30 13.36 19.88 13.65
CA LYS A 30 14.07 19.59 14.91
C LYS A 30 13.09 19.26 16.05
N SER A 31 12.05 20.08 16.22
CA SER A 31 11.05 19.92 17.28
C SER A 31 10.17 18.68 17.09
N GLU A 32 9.79 18.34 15.85
CA GLU A 32 9.05 17.10 15.54
C GLU A 32 9.85 15.87 15.95
N LYS A 33 11.15 15.83 15.63
CA LYS A 33 12.04 14.72 16.00
C LYS A 33 12.17 14.57 17.50
N GLU A 34 12.48 15.67 18.19
CA GLU A 34 12.64 15.68 19.64
C GLU A 34 11.37 15.19 20.34
N ALA A 35 10.19 15.65 19.88
CA ALA A 35 8.92 15.18 20.40
C ALA A 35 8.69 13.68 20.18
N LEU A 36 8.92 13.17 18.95
CA LEU A 36 8.73 11.76 18.62
C LEU A 36 9.69 10.83 19.37
N ILE A 37 10.93 11.27 19.58
CA ILE A 37 11.93 10.53 20.36
C ILE A 37 11.56 10.55 21.85
N ARG A 38 11.20 11.71 22.40
CA ARG A 38 10.77 11.83 23.80
C ARG A 38 9.55 10.98 24.12
N LEU A 39 8.63 10.83 23.17
CA LEU A 39 7.46 9.96 23.27
C LEU A 39 7.78 8.47 23.03
N GLY A 40 9.03 8.13 22.70
CA GLY A 40 9.47 6.76 22.46
C GLY A 40 8.97 6.16 21.14
N TYR A 41 8.50 6.96 20.19
CA TYR A 41 7.99 6.48 18.90
C TYR A 41 9.05 6.41 17.80
N LEU A 42 10.10 7.22 17.92
CA LEU A 42 11.30 7.12 17.10
C LEU A 42 12.52 6.91 17.98
N ARG A 43 13.55 6.27 17.41
CA ARG A 43 14.90 6.23 17.97
C ARG A 43 15.92 6.66 16.92
N LYS A 44 17.09 7.15 17.38
CA LYS A 44 18.21 7.45 16.48
C LYS A 44 18.92 6.15 16.09
N ALA A 45 19.33 6.06 14.83
CA ALA A 45 20.15 4.98 14.28
C ALA A 45 21.20 5.59 13.34
N GLY A 46 22.36 5.96 13.89
CA GLY A 46 23.35 6.77 13.18
C GLY A 46 22.77 8.12 12.75
N THR A 47 22.83 8.41 11.44
CA THR A 47 22.26 9.62 10.82
C THR A 47 20.77 9.49 10.48
N ASN A 48 20.17 8.31 10.67
CA ASN A 48 18.77 8.03 10.37
C ASN A 48 17.93 7.92 11.65
N LEU A 49 16.63 7.80 11.45
CA LEU A 49 15.63 7.51 12.46
C LEU A 49 15.04 6.12 12.20
N GLU A 50 14.61 5.46 13.26
CA GLU A 50 13.89 4.19 13.18
C GLU A 50 12.57 4.30 13.94
N LEU A 51 11.53 3.72 13.35
CA LEU A 51 10.23 3.57 13.99
C LEU A 51 10.35 2.50 15.08
N THR A 52 10.04 2.86 16.33
CA THR A 52 9.96 1.85 17.39
C THR A 52 8.69 1.02 17.22
N ASP A 53 8.61 -0.13 17.88
CA ASP A 53 7.37 -0.92 17.88
C ASP A 53 6.19 -0.12 18.45
N ALA A 54 6.45 0.74 19.44
CA ALA A 54 5.44 1.63 20.00
C ALA A 54 4.94 2.65 18.97
N GLY A 55 5.85 3.29 18.23
CA GLY A 55 5.50 4.20 17.15
C GLY A 55 4.76 3.49 16.03
N ARG A 56 5.20 2.28 15.68
CA ARG A 56 4.58 1.49 14.62
C ARG A 56 3.13 1.13 14.92
N ARG A 57 2.83 0.72 16.15
CA ARG A 57 1.46 0.37 16.58
C ARG A 57 0.47 1.54 16.52
N LYS A 58 0.94 2.79 16.36
CA LYS A 58 0.06 3.97 16.22
C LYS A 58 -0.41 4.22 14.78
N VAL A 59 0.14 3.51 13.80
CA VAL A 59 -0.21 3.66 12.38
C VAL A 59 -0.83 2.38 11.87
N LYS A 60 -2.11 2.44 11.48
CA LYS A 60 -2.80 1.30 10.89
C LYS A 60 -2.51 1.23 9.39
N VAL A 61 -1.70 0.25 8.99
CA VAL A 61 -1.30 0.01 7.60
C VAL A 61 -2.29 -0.95 6.94
N VAL A 62 -2.93 -0.49 5.87
CA VAL A 62 -3.78 -1.31 4.99
C VAL A 62 -2.96 -1.72 3.79
N LEU A 63 -3.03 -2.99 3.42
CA LEU A 63 -2.42 -3.51 2.21
C LEU A 63 -3.49 -4.09 1.29
N THR A 64 -3.39 -3.78 0.00
CA THR A 64 -4.17 -4.44 -1.06
C THR A 64 -3.27 -4.72 -2.24
N GLY A 65 -3.70 -5.59 -3.16
CA GLY A 65 -2.87 -5.94 -4.30
C GLY A 65 -3.67 -6.37 -5.52
N GLY A 66 -3.05 -6.26 -6.69
CA GLY A 66 -3.72 -6.51 -7.95
C GLY A 66 -2.80 -6.31 -9.16
N VAL A 67 -3.36 -6.57 -10.34
CA VAL A 67 -2.65 -6.36 -11.60
C VAL A 67 -2.68 -4.90 -12.02
N PHE A 68 -3.84 -4.23 -12.04
CA PHE A 68 -3.93 -2.81 -12.43
C PHE A 68 -3.33 -2.52 -13.82
N ASP A 69 -3.58 -3.42 -14.79
CA ASP A 69 -3.03 -3.33 -16.16
C ASP A 69 -3.52 -2.07 -16.89
N LEU A 70 -4.84 -1.89 -16.91
CA LEU A 70 -5.51 -0.65 -17.27
C LEU A 70 -6.31 -0.18 -16.07
N LEU A 71 -6.00 1.02 -15.57
CA LEU A 71 -6.74 1.64 -14.48
C LEU A 71 -8.14 2.03 -14.97
N HIS A 72 -9.12 1.81 -14.10
CA HIS A 72 -10.52 2.14 -14.37
C HIS A 72 -11.23 2.43 -13.04
N LEU A 73 -12.45 2.99 -13.09
CA LEU A 73 -13.16 3.42 -11.89
C LEU A 73 -13.42 2.30 -10.89
N GLY A 74 -13.57 1.04 -11.34
CA GLY A 74 -13.63 -0.12 -10.44
C GLY A 74 -12.40 -0.29 -9.53
N HIS A 75 -11.19 -0.01 -10.04
CA HIS A 75 -9.97 0.00 -9.23
C HIS A 75 -9.99 1.17 -8.24
N VAL A 76 -10.25 2.39 -8.74
CA VAL A 76 -10.27 3.59 -7.89
C VAL A 76 -11.26 3.43 -6.73
N TYR A 77 -12.48 2.96 -7.00
CA TYR A 77 -13.49 2.67 -5.99
C TYR A 77 -13.00 1.68 -4.92
N THR A 78 -12.36 0.59 -5.36
CA THR A 78 -11.80 -0.43 -4.46
C THR A 78 -10.70 0.15 -3.56
N LEU A 79 -9.79 0.94 -4.15
CA LEU A 79 -8.69 1.58 -3.45
C LEU A 79 -9.18 2.64 -2.45
N GLU A 80 -10.19 3.44 -2.81
CA GLU A 80 -10.80 4.41 -1.89
C GLU A 80 -11.48 3.73 -0.70
N LYS A 81 -12.20 2.62 -0.94
CA LYS A 81 -12.79 1.82 0.14
C LYS A 81 -11.70 1.22 1.03
N ALA A 82 -10.59 0.75 0.47
CA ALA A 82 -9.46 0.25 1.24
C ALA A 82 -8.78 1.36 2.06
N ARG A 83 -8.58 2.54 1.48
CA ARG A 83 -7.95 3.69 2.15
C ARG A 83 -8.69 4.14 3.41
N LYS A 84 -10.02 4.00 3.43
CA LYS A 84 -10.87 4.33 4.58
C LYS A 84 -10.71 3.37 5.77
N LEU A 85 -10.01 2.24 5.60
CA LEU A 85 -9.88 1.21 6.63
C LEU A 85 -8.63 1.37 7.51
N GLY A 86 -7.78 2.36 7.25
CA GLY A 86 -6.61 2.68 8.06
C GLY A 86 -5.99 4.03 7.71
N ASP A 87 -4.76 4.22 8.18
CA ASP A 87 -4.06 5.50 8.12
C ASP A 87 -3.17 5.62 6.88
N LEU A 88 -2.67 4.49 6.38
CA LEU A 88 -1.77 4.39 5.24
C LEU A 88 -2.21 3.21 4.36
N LEU A 89 -2.47 3.46 3.08
CA LEU A 89 -2.74 2.43 2.07
C LEU A 89 -1.48 2.11 1.26
N VAL A 90 -1.05 0.86 1.35
CA VAL A 90 -0.02 0.26 0.48
C VAL A 90 -0.70 -0.58 -0.59
N VAL A 91 -0.39 -0.31 -1.86
CA VAL A 91 -0.89 -1.08 -3.01
C VAL A 91 0.24 -1.89 -3.61
N VAL A 92 0.06 -3.20 -3.68
CA VAL A 92 1.02 -4.14 -4.26
C VAL A 92 0.63 -4.46 -5.69
N VAL A 93 1.50 -4.09 -6.61
CA VAL A 93 1.35 -4.30 -8.04
C VAL A 93 1.98 -5.63 -8.41
N ALA A 94 1.18 -6.55 -8.98
CA ALA A 94 1.68 -7.87 -9.36
C ALA A 94 2.86 -7.74 -10.34
N HIS A 95 3.94 -8.51 -10.12
CA HIS A 95 5.09 -8.58 -11.02
C HIS A 95 4.68 -9.05 -12.44
N ASP A 96 5.39 -8.61 -13.49
CA ASP A 96 5.03 -8.91 -14.88
C ASP A 96 5.01 -10.41 -15.19
N SER A 97 5.94 -11.18 -14.62
CA SER A 97 5.95 -12.65 -14.70
C SER A 97 4.70 -13.28 -14.07
N THR A 98 4.20 -12.72 -12.97
CA THR A 98 2.95 -13.17 -12.34
C THR A 98 1.77 -12.90 -13.27
N VAL A 99 1.75 -11.74 -13.95
CA VAL A 99 0.70 -11.43 -14.93
C VAL A 99 0.73 -12.40 -16.11
N ARG A 100 1.92 -12.67 -16.67
CA ARG A 100 2.11 -13.64 -17.76
C ARG A 100 1.56 -15.02 -17.39
N ARG A 101 1.90 -15.53 -16.21
CA ARG A 101 1.40 -16.82 -15.72
C ARG A 101 -0.12 -16.83 -15.51
N LEU A 102 -0.69 -15.74 -14.99
CA LEU A 102 -2.13 -15.68 -14.69
C LEU A 102 -3.00 -15.44 -15.93
N LYS A 103 -2.51 -14.69 -16.91
CA LYS A 103 -3.29 -14.23 -18.08
C LYS A 103 -2.87 -14.88 -19.39
N GLY A 104 -1.77 -15.63 -19.43
CA GLY A 104 -1.22 -16.20 -20.66
C GLY A 104 -0.57 -15.18 -21.61
N ARG A 105 -0.49 -13.90 -21.22
CA ARG A 105 0.08 -12.81 -22.02
C ARG A 105 0.85 -11.79 -21.17
N PRO A 106 1.81 -11.04 -21.73
CA PRO A 106 2.40 -9.90 -21.04
C PRO A 106 1.34 -8.86 -20.61
N PRO A 107 1.60 -8.11 -19.52
CA PRO A 107 0.83 -6.90 -19.25
C PRO A 107 1.09 -5.85 -20.34
N LEU A 108 0.16 -4.91 -20.48
CA LEU A 108 0.29 -3.77 -21.40
C LEU A 108 1.28 -2.74 -20.85
N HIS A 109 1.24 -2.53 -19.52
CA HIS A 109 2.18 -1.67 -18.81
C HIS A 109 3.05 -2.52 -17.87
N THR A 110 4.34 -2.22 -17.80
CA THR A 110 5.27 -2.85 -16.86
C THR A 110 4.81 -2.66 -15.42
N ALA A 111 5.28 -3.52 -14.50
CA ALA A 111 4.93 -3.41 -13.08
C ALA A 111 5.32 -2.05 -12.49
N ARG A 112 6.42 -1.46 -12.98
CA ARG A 112 6.88 -0.14 -12.56
C ARG A 112 5.94 0.97 -13.02
N GLU A 113 5.55 0.98 -14.29
CA GLU A 113 4.60 1.98 -14.83
C GLU A 113 3.24 1.88 -14.12
N ARG A 114 2.74 0.66 -13.89
CA ARG A 114 1.50 0.45 -13.13
C ARG A 114 1.59 0.97 -11.70
N ALA A 115 2.72 0.75 -11.02
CA ALA A 115 2.95 1.28 -9.68
C ALA A 115 3.05 2.82 -9.68
N GLU A 116 3.71 3.40 -10.68
CA GLU A 116 3.82 4.85 -10.82
C GLU A 116 2.44 5.50 -11.03
N LEU A 117 1.63 4.96 -11.95
CA LEU A 117 0.27 5.43 -12.21
C LEU A 117 -0.60 5.38 -10.93
N LEU A 118 -0.53 4.27 -10.19
CA LEU A 118 -1.23 4.14 -8.91
C LEU A 118 -0.75 5.15 -7.88
N GLY A 119 0.55 5.44 -7.84
CA GLY A 119 1.15 6.44 -6.95
C GLY A 119 0.66 7.87 -7.20
N LYS A 120 0.01 8.15 -8.34
CA LYS A 120 -0.64 9.45 -8.62
C LYS A 120 -2.05 9.56 -8.05
N LEU A 121 -2.65 8.45 -7.58
CA LEU A 121 -3.98 8.48 -6.98
C LEU A 121 -3.91 8.98 -5.54
N ARG A 122 -4.74 9.98 -5.21
CA ARG A 122 -4.81 10.57 -3.85
C ARG A 122 -5.07 9.55 -2.73
N CYS A 123 -5.74 8.44 -3.04
CA CYS A 123 -6.06 7.40 -2.05
C CYS A 123 -4.93 6.40 -1.82
N VAL A 124 -3.82 6.47 -2.58
CA VAL A 124 -2.68 5.55 -2.50
C VAL A 124 -1.49 6.26 -1.87
N ASP A 125 -1.06 5.79 -0.69
CA ASP A 125 0.08 6.40 0.01
C ASP A 125 1.42 5.84 -0.47
N VAL A 126 1.46 4.53 -0.79
CA VAL A 126 2.63 3.82 -1.33
C VAL A 126 2.18 2.77 -2.34
N ALA A 127 2.80 2.75 -3.53
CA ALA A 127 2.66 1.66 -4.49
C ALA A 127 3.98 0.90 -4.61
N LEU A 128 3.94 -0.42 -4.47
CA LEU A 128 5.13 -1.29 -4.52
C LEU A 128 4.95 -2.37 -5.58
N VAL A 129 6.01 -2.69 -6.30
CA VAL A 129 6.05 -3.89 -7.14
C VAL A 129 6.20 -5.12 -6.25
N GLY A 130 5.34 -6.10 -6.46
CA GLY A 130 5.40 -7.39 -5.78
C GLY A 130 6.58 -8.23 -6.26
N ASP A 131 6.97 -9.19 -5.44
CA ASP A 131 8.05 -10.12 -5.79
C ASP A 131 7.59 -11.14 -6.85
N ALA A 132 8.50 -11.53 -7.73
CA ALA A 132 8.23 -12.48 -8.81
C ALA A 132 8.08 -13.94 -8.32
N LYS A 133 8.70 -14.28 -7.18
CA LYS A 133 8.85 -15.65 -6.65
C LYS A 133 8.21 -15.81 -5.27
N ASP A 134 8.35 -14.84 -4.38
CA ASP A 134 7.84 -14.92 -3.00
C ASP A 134 6.76 -13.86 -2.72
N ARG A 135 5.50 -14.28 -2.84
CA ARG A 135 4.34 -13.45 -2.53
C ARG A 135 4.33 -12.93 -1.07
N ASN A 136 4.95 -13.64 -0.14
CA ASN A 136 5.01 -13.24 1.27
C ASN A 136 6.13 -12.24 1.58
N ALA A 137 7.08 -12.02 0.66
CA ALA A 137 8.16 -11.05 0.84
C ALA A 137 7.60 -9.64 1.13
N VAL A 138 6.54 -9.25 0.42
CA VAL A 138 5.89 -7.95 0.62
C VAL A 138 5.18 -7.89 1.97
N LEU A 139 4.56 -8.97 2.45
CA LEU A 139 3.96 -8.99 3.78
C LEU A 139 5.01 -8.82 4.87
N ARG A 140 6.18 -9.46 4.74
CA ARG A 140 7.27 -9.31 5.71
C ARG A 140 7.86 -7.90 5.71
N ARG A 141 7.97 -7.27 4.53
CA ARG A 141 8.41 -5.88 4.38
C ARG A 141 7.40 -4.88 4.93
N VAL A 142 6.13 -5.02 4.54
CA VAL A 142 5.07 -4.05 4.87
C VAL A 142 4.51 -4.25 6.28
N LYS A 143 4.48 -5.51 6.76
CA LYS A 143 3.86 -5.93 8.02
C LYS A 143 2.48 -5.31 8.20
N PRO A 144 1.50 -5.52 7.28
CA PRO A 144 0.23 -4.79 7.32
C PRO A 144 -0.64 -5.19 8.51
N ASP A 145 -1.43 -4.24 9.01
CA ASP A 145 -2.43 -4.47 10.06
C ASP A 145 -3.73 -5.04 9.48
N LEU A 146 -3.99 -4.80 8.19
CA LEU A 146 -5.14 -5.32 7.47
C LEU A 146 -4.79 -5.56 6.00
N VAL A 147 -5.11 -6.76 5.49
CA VAL A 147 -5.08 -7.07 4.06
C VAL A 147 -6.49 -7.01 3.50
N VAL A 148 -6.67 -6.19 2.46
CA VAL A 148 -7.97 -5.95 1.81
C VAL A 148 -7.98 -6.57 0.43
N PHE A 149 -8.95 -7.45 0.21
CA PHE A 149 -9.25 -8.05 -1.09
C PHE A 149 -10.44 -7.36 -1.74
N GLY A 150 -10.36 -7.13 -3.05
CA GLY A 150 -11.48 -6.71 -3.89
C GLY A 150 -12.60 -7.74 -3.89
N TYR A 151 -13.77 -7.31 -4.36
CA TYR A 151 -14.99 -8.13 -4.34
C TYR A 151 -14.89 -9.42 -5.17
N ASP A 152 -14.12 -9.38 -6.26
CA ASP A 152 -13.89 -10.47 -7.20
C ASP A 152 -12.65 -11.32 -6.88
N GLN A 153 -11.86 -10.92 -5.87
CA GLN A 153 -10.69 -11.67 -5.46
C GLN A 153 -11.06 -12.78 -4.47
N LYS A 154 -10.37 -13.93 -4.57
CA LYS A 154 -10.39 -14.95 -3.54
C LYS A 154 -9.47 -14.50 -2.40
N ALA A 155 -10.01 -14.43 -1.19
CA ALA A 155 -9.22 -14.16 -0.01
C ALA A 155 -8.25 -15.33 0.21
N ASP A 156 -6.99 -15.02 0.52
CA ASP A 156 -5.98 -16.03 0.80
C ASP A 156 -5.82 -16.21 2.31
N ALA A 157 -6.41 -17.28 2.84
CA ALA A 157 -6.39 -17.57 4.27
C ALA A 157 -4.98 -17.91 4.81
N ARG A 158 -3.99 -18.15 3.94
CA ARG A 158 -2.61 -18.45 4.35
C ARG A 158 -1.81 -17.19 4.72
N LEU A 159 -2.38 -16.00 4.52
CA LEU A 159 -1.73 -14.76 4.95
C LEU A 159 -1.89 -14.62 6.46
N HIS A 160 -0.77 -14.54 7.18
CA HIS A 160 -0.73 -14.28 8.62
C HIS A 160 -1.00 -12.79 8.93
N ALA A 161 -2.18 -12.29 8.55
CA ALA A 161 -2.64 -10.94 8.80
C ALA A 161 -4.16 -10.92 8.95
N LYS A 162 -4.72 -9.86 9.54
CA LYS A 162 -6.17 -9.67 9.52
C LYS A 162 -6.61 -9.46 8.07
N ILE A 163 -7.63 -10.20 7.63
CA ILE A 163 -8.12 -10.13 6.25
C ILE A 163 -9.52 -9.52 6.21
N ARG A 164 -9.78 -8.68 5.21
CA ARG A 164 -11.11 -8.20 4.87
C ARG A 164 -11.34 -8.29 3.37
N LYS A 165 -12.45 -8.91 2.99
CA LYS A 165 -12.94 -8.86 1.61
C LYS A 165 -13.99 -7.76 1.48
N LEU A 166 -13.86 -6.90 0.48
CA LEU A 166 -14.89 -5.92 0.16
C LEU A 166 -16.10 -6.65 -0.46
N LYS A 167 -17.30 -6.29 -0.01
CA LYS A 167 -18.55 -6.93 -0.48
C LYS A 167 -19.15 -6.20 -1.68
N GLU A 168 -18.88 -4.90 -1.79
CA GLU A 168 -19.46 -4.03 -2.80
C GLU A 168 -18.53 -3.87 -4.01
N ARG A 169 -19.16 -3.70 -5.18
CA ARG A 169 -18.48 -3.26 -6.41
C ARG A 169 -19.23 -2.07 -6.99
N LEU A 170 -18.50 -1.21 -7.68
CA LEU A 170 -19.13 -0.25 -8.59
C LEU A 170 -19.77 -1.03 -9.75
N LYS A 171 -21.06 -0.81 -10.03
CA LYS A 171 -21.80 -1.48 -11.11
C LYS A 171 -21.69 -0.67 -12.41
N GLY A 172 -21.24 -1.28 -13.51
CA GLY A 172 -21.15 -0.64 -14.83
C GLY A 172 -20.29 -1.44 -15.82
N LYS A 173 -20.54 -1.32 -17.14
CA LYS A 173 -19.83 -2.08 -18.19
C LYS A 173 -18.34 -1.72 -18.29
N ALA A 174 -17.98 -0.45 -18.05
CA ALA A 174 -16.61 0.09 -18.18
C ALA A 174 -15.67 -0.20 -16.97
N PHE A 175 -16.02 -1.13 -16.07
CA PHE A 175 -15.28 -1.35 -14.81
C PHE A 175 -14.54 -2.69 -14.75
N LYS A 176 -14.24 -3.27 -15.92
CA LYS A 176 -13.34 -4.41 -16.08
C LYS A 176 -12.44 -4.18 -17.29
N THR A 177 -11.14 -4.45 -17.15
CA THR A 177 -10.16 -4.36 -18.24
C THR A 177 -10.59 -5.14 -19.49
N SER A 178 -11.11 -6.36 -19.37
CA SER A 178 -11.54 -7.15 -20.54
C SER A 178 -12.65 -6.46 -21.33
N LYS A 179 -13.61 -5.83 -20.64
CA LYS A 179 -14.73 -5.12 -21.26
C LYS A 179 -14.34 -3.77 -21.87
N ILE A 180 -13.24 -3.17 -21.41
CA ILE A 180 -12.70 -1.94 -22.00
C ILE A 180 -11.99 -2.29 -23.31
N VAL A 181 -11.20 -3.36 -23.32
CA VAL A 181 -10.44 -3.79 -24.50
C VAL A 181 -11.34 -4.37 -25.61
N GLU A 182 -12.42 -5.06 -25.27
CA GLU A 182 -13.42 -5.54 -26.24
C GLU A 182 -14.26 -4.42 -26.89
N GLY A 183 -14.22 -3.21 -26.34
CA GLY A 183 -15.04 -2.06 -26.79
C GLY A 183 -14.25 -0.96 -27.50
N ILE A 184 -12.97 -1.19 -27.78
CA ILE A 184 -12.08 -0.33 -28.58
C ILE A 184 -11.78 -1.09 -29.87
#